data_AF-A0A7L4PS36-F1
#
_entry.id   AF-A0A7L4PS36-F1
#
_cell.length_a   1.000
_cell.length_b   1.000
_cell.length_c   1.000
_cell.angle_alpha   90.00
_cell.angle_beta   90.00
_cell.angle_gamma   90.00
#
_symmetry.space_group_name_H-M   'P 1'
#
loop_
_entity.id
_entity.type
_entity.pdbx_description
1 polymer ?
#
loop_
_entity_poly.entity_id
_entity_poly.type
_entity_poly.pdbx_seq_one_letter_code
_entity_poly.pdbx_strand_id
1 'polypeptide(L)' 'MIIDGKDQILGRMASVAAKKLLEGEEVFIVNAEEVIITGNREYFFDLYKKRAQ' A
#
# COMPACT_ATOMS: atom_id res chain seq x y z
N MET A 1 8.92 -13.17 -1.50
CA MET A 1 7.69 -12.93 -2.30
C MET A 1 7.80 -11.61 -3.04
N ILE A 2 7.47 -11.55 -4.33
CA ILE A 2 7.34 -10.27 -5.07
C ILE A 2 5.85 -9.98 -5.25
N ILE A 3 5.43 -8.76 -4.92
CA ILE A 3 4.06 -8.27 -5.11
C ILE A 3 4.11 -7.12 -6.12
N ASP A 4 3.37 -7.24 -7.22
CA ASP A 4 3.13 -6.13 -8.14
C ASP A 4 2.04 -5.21 -7.57
N GLY A 5 2.38 -3.95 -7.34
CA GLY A 5 1.49 -2.94 -6.80
C GLY A 5 0.45 -2.42 -7.79
N LYS A 6 0.65 -2.67 -9.09
CA LYS A 6 -0.27 -2.23 -10.14
C LYS A 6 -1.68 -2.78 -9.91
N ASP A 7 -2.66 -1.87 -9.97
CA ASP A 7 -4.08 -2.15 -9.74
C ASP A 7 -4.43 -2.76 -8.36
N GLN A 8 -3.48 -2.79 -7.42
CA GLN A 8 -3.72 -3.28 -6.07
C GLN A 8 -4.27 -2.20 -5.16
N ILE A 9 -5.20 -2.57 -4.29
CA ILE A 9 -5.70 -1.66 -3.23
C ILE A 9 -4.71 -1.66 -2.07
N LEU A 10 -4.17 -0.49 -1.74
CA LEU A 10 -3.08 -0.29 -0.77
C LEU A 10 -3.27 -1.08 0.52
N GLY A 11 -4.40 -0.88 1.20
CA GLY A 11 -4.66 -1.52 2.49
C GLY A 11 -4.80 -3.05 2.42
N ARG A 12 -5.39 -3.57 1.33
CA ARG A 12 -5.57 -5.02 1.15
C ARG A 12 -4.23 -5.70 0.90
N MET A 13 -3.44 -5.13 -0.01
CA MET A 13 -2.10 -5.61 -0.32
C MET A 13 -1.18 -5.52 0.91
N ALA A 14 -1.18 -4.39 1.62
CA ALA A 14 -0.37 -4.20 2.82
C ALA A 14 -0.69 -5.23 3.92
N SER A 15 -1.96 -5.60 4.09
CA SER A 15 -2.35 -6.62 5.08
C SER A 15 -1.76 -8.00 4.76
N VAL A 16 -1.75 -8.39 3.47
CA VAL A 16 -1.14 -9.66 3.02
C VAL A 16 0.37 -9.60 3.20
N ALA A 17 1.01 -8.50 2.78
CA ALA A 17 2.44 -8.30 2.94
C ALA A 17 2.87 -8.36 4.42
N ALA A 18 2.15 -7.69 5.31
CA ALA A 18 2.43 -7.70 6.75
C ALA A 18 2.35 -9.11 7.34
N LYS A 19 1.32 -9.90 6.98
CA LYS A 19 1.20 -11.29 7.42
C LYS A 19 2.40 -12.13 6.95
N LYS A 20 2.82 -11.96 5.70
CA LYS A 20 3.95 -12.69 5.11
C LYS A 20 5.28 -12.34 5.77
N LEU A 21 5.50 -11.07 6.07
CA LEU A 21 6.66 -10.61 6.85
C LEU A 21 6.69 -11.25 8.25
N LEU A 22 5.55 -11.35 8.93
CA LEU A 22 5.46 -12.00 10.25
C LEU A 22 5.71 -13.52 10.19
N GLU A 23 5.40 -14.17 9.07
CA GLU A 23 5.72 -15.57 8.80
C GLU A 23 7.22 -15.79 8.51
N GLY A 24 8.02 -14.71 8.47
CA GLY A 24 9.46 -14.76 8.21
C GLY A 24 9.83 -14.70 6.73
N GLU A 25 8.87 -14.42 5.84
CA GLU A 25 9.15 -14.22 4.42
C GLU A 25 9.67 -12.81 4.14
N GLU A 26 10.65 -12.67 3.25
CA GLU A 26 10.99 -11.37 2.67
C GLU A 26 9.98 -10.98 1.58
N VAL A 27 9.48 -9.75 1.62
CA VAL A 27 8.49 -9.23 0.66
C VAL A 27 9.04 -8.02 -0.07
N PHE A 28 9.00 -8.07 -1.40
CA PHE A 28 9.39 -6.98 -2.29
C PHE A 28 8.16 -6.47 -3.03
N ILE A 29 7.83 -5.19 -2.88
CA ILE A 29 6.71 -4.55 -3.61
C ILE A 29 7.30 -3.74 -4.76
N VAL A 30 6.86 -4.02 -5.98
CA VAL A 30 7.26 -3.32 -7.20
C VAL A 30 6.08 -2.49 -7.75
N ASN A 31 6.35 -1.48 -8.58
CA ASN A 31 5.34 -0.56 -9.13
C ASN A 31 4.45 0.09 -8.05
N ALA A 32 5.07 0.53 -6.94
CA ALA A 32 4.37 1.09 -5.79
C ALA A 32 3.63 2.41 -6.12
N GLU A 33 4.09 3.12 -7.15
CA GLU A 33 3.47 4.32 -7.71
C GLU A 33 2.12 4.05 -8.40
N GLU A 34 1.84 2.81 -8.79
CA GLU A 34 0.58 2.38 -9.42
C GLU A 34 -0.44 1.82 -8.41
N VAL A 35 -0.11 1.81 -7.12
CA VAL A 35 -1.00 1.30 -6.06
C VAL A 35 -2.21 2.23 -5.86
N ILE A 36 -3.39 1.65 -5.75
CA ILE A 36 -4.67 2.35 -5.67
C ILE A 36 -5.08 2.59 -4.21
N ILE A 37 -5.46 3.84 -3.92
CA ILE A 37 -6.22 4.19 -2.72
C ILE A 37 -7.66 4.53 -3.15
N THR A 38 -8.62 3.73 -2.70
CA THR A 38 -10.04 3.91 -3.02
C THR A 38 -10.72 4.89 -2.06
N GLY A 39 -11.57 5.78 -2.57
CA GLY A 39 -12.41 6.69 -1.79
C GLY A 39 -12.30 8.14 -2.28
N ASN A 40 -12.68 9.11 -1.44
CA ASN A 40 -12.64 10.52 -1.83
C ASN A 40 -11.19 11.02 -1.93
N ARG A 41 -10.82 11.53 -3.12
CA ARG A 41 -9.47 12.02 -3.40
C ARG A 41 -9.05 13.14 -2.45
N GLU A 42 -9.86 14.20 -2.33
CA GLU A 42 -9.53 15.39 -1.51
C GLU A 42 -9.28 15.00 -0.05
N TYR A 43 -10.13 14.14 0.51
CA TYR A 43 -9.96 13.62 1.86
C TYR A 43 -8.58 12.97 2.07
N PHE A 44 -8.17 12.08 1.16
CA PHE A 44 -6.87 11.42 1.29
C PHE A 44 -5.71 12.39 1.11
N PHE A 45 -5.80 13.31 0.14
CA PHE A 45 -4.77 14.33 -0.04
C PHE A 45 -4.59 15.19 1.22
N ASP A 46 -5.69 15.65 1.82
CA ASP A 46 -5.65 16.42 3.06
C ASP A 46 -5.10 15.60 4.23
N LEU A 47 -5.53 14.33 4.35
CA LEU A 47 -5.05 13.42 5.38
C LEU A 47 -3.53 13.22 5.31
N TYR A 48 -2.99 12.90 4.13
CA TYR A 48 -1.56 12.69 3.97
C TYR A 48 -0.76 13.99 4.08
N LYS A 49 -1.31 15.12 3.62
CA LYS A 49 -0.68 16.44 3.80
C LYS A 49 -0.59 16.85 5.27
N LYS A 50 -1.58 16.50 6.10
CA LYS A 50 -1.54 16.73 7.54
C LYS A 50 -0.50 15.85 8.26
N ARG A 51 -0.28 14.62 7.77
CA ARG A 51 0.69 13.67 8.36
C ARG A 51 2.15 13.94 7.97
N ALA A 52 2.36 14.62 6.85
CA ALA A 52 3.70 14.95 6.35
C ALA A 52 4.29 16.24 6.96
N GLN A 53 3.50 16.95 7.78
CA GLN A 53 3.94 18.06 8.63
C GLN A 53 4.34 17.53 10.00
#